data_AF-A0A1H2QQ37-F1
#
_entry.id   AF-A0A1H2QQ37-F1
#
_cell.length_a   1.000
_cell.length_b   1.000
_cell.length_c   1.000
_cell.angle_alpha   90.00
_cell.angle_beta   90.00
_cell.angle_gamma   90.00
#
_symmetry.space_group_name_H-M   'P 1'
#
loop_
_entity.id
_entity.type
_entity.pdbx_description
1 polymer ?
#
loop_
_entity_poly.entity_id
_entity_poly.type
_entity_poly.pdbx_seq_one_letter_code
_entity_poly.pdbx_strand_id
1 'polypeptide(L)'
;MIFSRNELRVGSLDLKVIHLNQQEIGITVTEEMGHFLLIDAKDSSELFLLASLLKHCHDSDDVLYLQRERPEHADLFIFNGAVIPLNRKLIKEIKLALKRSRLKGIIDITIESRENEAFWDNWASWKYENQLRIDAEKDLVIFNSSRLGLELLTHSCSHLASSFAGHSHFNWYSTSSSPELIIRNFARND
;
A
#
# COMPACT_ATOMS: atom_id res chain seq x y z
N MET A 1 0.33 -16.79 1.12
CA MET A 1 -0.98 -16.38 1.71
C MET A 1 -1.96 -16.23 0.56
N ILE A 2 -3.15 -16.77 0.72
CA ILE A 2 -4.12 -16.90 -0.38
C ILE A 2 -5.12 -15.76 -0.33
N PHE A 3 -5.20 -14.96 -1.39
CA PHE A 3 -6.10 -13.81 -1.47
C PHE A 3 -7.05 -13.88 -2.65
N SER A 4 -8.19 -13.23 -2.47
CA SER A 4 -9.23 -13.09 -3.49
C SER A 4 -8.86 -12.05 -4.53
N ARG A 5 -9.00 -12.41 -5.82
CA ARG A 5 -8.77 -11.50 -6.95
C ARG A 5 -10.03 -11.39 -7.81
N ASN A 6 -10.47 -10.16 -8.02
CA ASN A 6 -11.65 -9.83 -8.81
C ASN A 6 -11.24 -9.22 -10.14
N GLU A 7 -11.85 -9.67 -11.24
CA GLU A 7 -11.71 -9.00 -12.54
C GLU A 7 -12.95 -8.17 -12.82
N LEU A 8 -12.77 -6.86 -12.86
CA LEU A 8 -13.81 -5.85 -12.96
C LEU A 8 -13.65 -5.08 -14.26
N ARG A 9 -14.78 -4.72 -14.86
CA ARG A 9 -14.82 -3.74 -15.94
C ARG A 9 -15.47 -2.47 -15.44
N VAL A 10 -14.71 -1.38 -15.45
CA VAL A 10 -15.13 -0.07 -14.96
C VAL A 10 -15.02 0.92 -16.12
N GLY A 11 -16.17 1.30 -16.68
CA GLY A 11 -16.22 2.02 -17.96
C GLY A 11 -15.56 1.21 -19.08
N SER A 12 -14.46 1.74 -19.63
CA SER A 12 -13.64 1.07 -20.65
C SER A 12 -12.41 0.36 -20.09
N LEU A 13 -12.17 0.40 -18.78
CA LEU A 13 -11.00 -0.18 -18.13
C LEU A 13 -11.32 -1.58 -17.62
N ASP A 14 -10.51 -2.55 -18.03
CA ASP A 14 -10.49 -3.88 -17.40
C ASP A 14 -9.43 -3.86 -16.31
N LEU A 15 -9.87 -4.04 -15.08
CA LEU A 15 -9.06 -3.94 -13.86
C LEU A 15 -9.09 -5.26 -13.11
N LYS A 16 -7.97 -5.59 -12.50
CA LYS A 16 -7.87 -6.72 -11.59
C LYS A 16 -7.62 -6.16 -10.21
N VAL A 17 -8.49 -6.50 -9.27
CA VAL A 17 -8.53 -5.90 -7.94
C VAL A 17 -8.38 -7.00 -6.89
N ILE A 18 -7.38 -6.83 -6.04
CA ILE A 18 -7.19 -7.64 -4.83
C ILE A 18 -7.83 -6.87 -3.70
N HIS A 19 -8.88 -7.44 -3.14
CA HIS A 19 -9.66 -6.80 -2.08
C HIS A 19 -9.38 -7.51 -0.76
N LEU A 20 -8.87 -6.75 0.21
CA LEU A 20 -8.53 -7.22 1.55
C LEU A 20 -9.22 -6.34 2.59
N ASN A 21 -9.60 -6.92 3.72
CA ASN A 21 -10.00 -6.14 4.89
C ASN A 21 -8.76 -5.82 5.74
N GLN A 22 -8.57 -4.56 6.07
CA GLN A 22 -7.50 -4.06 6.93
C GLN A 22 -7.38 -4.82 8.26
N GLN A 23 -8.51 -5.08 8.90
CA GLN A 23 -8.57 -5.80 10.18
C GLN A 23 -8.04 -7.25 10.07
N GLU A 24 -8.33 -7.92 8.95
CA GLU A 24 -7.96 -9.33 8.70
C GLU A 24 -6.46 -9.50 8.48
N ILE A 25 -5.81 -8.50 7.90
CA ILE A 25 -4.37 -8.49 7.60
C ILE A 25 -3.55 -7.71 8.62
N GLY A 26 -4.18 -7.19 9.68
CA GLY A 26 -3.51 -6.47 10.77
C GLY A 26 -2.83 -5.16 10.37
N ILE A 27 -3.28 -4.53 9.28
CA ILE A 27 -2.81 -3.23 8.79
C ILE A 27 -3.93 -2.22 8.96
N THR A 28 -3.68 -1.08 9.61
CA THR A 28 -4.66 0.00 9.80
C THR A 28 -4.18 1.27 9.11
N VAL A 29 -5.06 1.95 8.41
CA VAL A 29 -4.76 3.18 7.67
C VAL A 29 -5.60 4.32 8.23
N THR A 30 -4.95 5.41 8.65
CA THR A 30 -5.61 6.64 9.12
C THR A 30 -5.10 7.86 8.39
N GLU A 31 -5.99 8.82 8.19
CA GLU A 31 -5.68 10.11 7.58
C GLU A 31 -5.75 11.19 8.66
N GLU A 32 -4.67 11.95 8.83
CA GLU A 32 -4.58 13.03 9.82
C GLU A 32 -4.42 14.41 9.16
N MET A 33 -5.17 15.38 9.67
CA MET A 33 -5.10 16.80 9.26
C MET A 33 -5.35 17.10 7.77
N GLY A 34 -5.98 16.19 7.03
CA GLY A 34 -6.35 16.35 5.62
C GLY A 34 -5.22 16.08 4.62
N HIS A 35 -4.07 15.54 5.07
CA HIS A 35 -2.92 15.29 4.20
C HIS A 35 -1.88 14.30 4.76
N PHE A 36 -1.86 14.03 6.07
CA PHE A 36 -0.97 13.03 6.63
C PHE A 36 -1.62 11.66 6.56
N LEU A 37 -0.80 10.66 6.27
CA LEU A 37 -1.23 9.28 6.19
C LEU A 37 -0.41 8.45 7.15
N LEU A 38 -1.10 7.72 8.02
CA LEU A 38 -0.50 6.77 8.93
C LEU A 38 -0.96 5.37 8.54
N ILE A 39 -0.01 4.51 8.21
CA ILE A 39 -0.23 3.07 8.08
C ILE A 39 0.43 2.40 9.28
N ASP A 40 -0.39 1.79 10.12
CA ASP A 40 0.01 1.01 11.28
C ASP A 40 -0.01 -0.48 10.95
N ALA A 41 0.96 -1.21 11.50
CA ALA A 41 0.99 -2.67 11.51
C ALA A 41 1.07 -3.19 12.95
N LYS A 42 0.47 -4.35 13.23
CA LYS A 42 0.49 -4.92 14.59
C LYS A 42 1.86 -5.45 14.97
N ASP A 43 2.54 -6.12 14.05
CA ASP A 43 3.88 -6.66 14.22
C ASP A 43 4.68 -6.65 12.89
N SER A 44 5.91 -7.17 12.94
CA SER A 44 6.81 -7.23 11.78
C SER A 44 6.26 -8.06 10.61
N SER A 45 5.44 -9.08 10.87
CA SER A 45 4.88 -9.97 9.86
C SER A 45 3.85 -9.26 8.98
N GLU A 46 3.05 -8.34 9.53
CA GLU A 46 2.14 -7.53 8.71
C GLU A 46 2.89 -6.51 7.84
N LEU A 47 4.03 -5.99 8.30
CA LEU A 47 4.89 -5.14 7.45
C LEU A 47 5.54 -5.94 6.31
N PHE A 48 5.97 -7.19 6.55
CA PHE A 48 6.41 -8.07 5.47
C PHE A 48 5.28 -8.41 4.50
N LEU A 49 4.06 -8.57 4.99
CA LEU A 49 2.89 -8.74 4.13
C LEU A 49 2.64 -7.49 3.27
N LEU A 50 2.70 -6.29 3.84
CA LEU A 50 2.57 -5.04 3.09
C LEU A 50 3.65 -4.93 2.01
N ALA A 51 4.90 -5.26 2.34
CA ALA A 51 6.01 -5.31 1.39
C ALA A 51 5.71 -6.25 0.21
N SER A 52 5.19 -7.44 0.52
CA SER A 52 4.84 -8.47 -0.47
C SER A 52 3.65 -8.04 -1.35
N LEU A 53 2.68 -7.32 -0.78
CA LEU A 53 1.54 -6.74 -1.51
C LEU A 53 1.97 -5.63 -2.47
N LEU A 54 2.89 -4.76 -2.04
CA LEU A 54 3.49 -3.72 -2.87
C LEU A 54 4.29 -4.32 -4.04
N LYS A 55 5.05 -5.38 -3.76
CA LYS A 55 5.79 -6.13 -4.78
C LYS A 55 4.85 -6.75 -5.80
N HIS A 56 3.76 -7.34 -5.33
CA HIS A 56 2.72 -7.88 -6.23
C HIS A 56 2.13 -6.79 -7.14
N CYS A 57 1.84 -5.60 -6.60
CA CYS A 57 1.36 -4.47 -7.41
C CYS A 57 2.40 -4.04 -8.46
N HIS A 58 3.69 -4.07 -8.12
CA HIS A 58 4.78 -3.79 -9.05
C HIS A 58 4.82 -4.83 -10.20
N ASP A 59 4.72 -6.12 -9.87
CA ASP A 59 4.90 -7.22 -10.81
C ASP A 59 3.68 -7.46 -11.72
N SER A 60 2.46 -7.17 -11.24
CA SER A 60 1.21 -7.57 -11.92
C SER A 60 0.32 -6.43 -12.41
N ASP A 61 0.63 -5.18 -12.05
CA ASP A 61 -0.21 -4.00 -12.25
C ASP A 61 -1.65 -4.14 -11.68
N ASP A 62 -1.87 -5.09 -10.76
CA ASP A 62 -3.12 -5.25 -10.04
C ASP A 62 -3.39 -4.06 -9.10
N VAL A 63 -4.66 -3.73 -8.89
CA VAL A 63 -5.09 -2.75 -7.89
C VAL A 63 -5.28 -3.45 -6.57
N LEU A 64 -4.51 -3.06 -5.57
CA LEU A 64 -4.74 -3.45 -4.19
C LEU A 64 -5.73 -2.49 -3.54
N TYR A 65 -6.76 -3.05 -2.92
CA TYR A 65 -7.76 -2.32 -2.15
C TYR A 65 -7.81 -2.88 -0.73
N LEU A 66 -7.30 -2.08 0.22
CA LEU A 66 -7.40 -2.34 1.64
C LEU A 66 -8.64 -1.61 2.19
N GLN A 67 -9.71 -2.37 2.35
CA GLN A 67 -10.97 -1.86 2.87
C GLN A 67 -10.85 -1.58 4.37
N ARG A 68 -11.29 -0.39 4.77
CA ARG A 68 -11.42 -0.02 6.17
C ARG A 68 -12.50 -0.83 6.89
N GLU A 69 -12.25 -1.09 8.15
CA GLU A 69 -13.15 -1.77 9.08
C GLU A 69 -13.97 -0.80 9.94
N ARG A 70 -13.47 0.43 10.15
CA ARG A 70 -14.09 1.46 10.99
C ARG A 70 -14.17 2.83 10.30
N PRO A 71 -15.13 3.71 10.66
CA PRO A 71 -15.26 5.05 10.08
C PRO A 71 -14.04 5.94 10.29
N GLU A 72 -13.31 5.78 11.39
CA GLU A 72 -12.09 6.51 11.72
C GLU A 72 -10.88 6.11 10.85
N HIS A 73 -10.95 5.00 10.12
CA HIS A 73 -9.90 4.56 9.21
C HIS A 73 -10.23 4.97 7.76
N ALA A 74 -9.21 4.99 6.92
CA ALA A 74 -9.34 5.28 5.50
C ALA A 74 -9.25 4.01 4.66
N ASP A 75 -10.07 3.93 3.61
CA ASP A 75 -9.84 2.94 2.56
C ASP A 75 -8.54 3.27 1.84
N LEU A 76 -7.70 2.28 1.54
CA LEU A 76 -6.44 2.48 0.81
C LEU A 76 -6.45 1.74 -0.53
N PHE A 77 -6.17 2.48 -1.60
CA PHE A 77 -5.97 1.94 -2.94
C PHE A 77 -4.50 2.10 -3.35
N ILE A 78 -3.85 1.01 -3.74
CA ILE A 78 -2.44 0.99 -4.20
C ILE A 78 -2.36 0.31 -5.55
N PHE A 79 -1.64 0.92 -6.50
CA PHE A 79 -1.44 0.37 -7.83
C PHE A 79 -0.37 1.17 -8.60
N ASN A 80 -0.01 0.70 -9.79
CA ASN A 80 0.86 1.42 -10.71
C ASN A 80 0.11 2.55 -11.44
N GLY A 81 0.14 3.76 -10.88
CA GLY A 81 -0.53 4.97 -11.37
C GLY A 81 0.20 5.74 -12.45
N ALA A 82 1.43 5.35 -12.83
CA ALA A 82 2.17 6.00 -13.90
C ALA A 82 1.54 5.77 -15.28
N VAL A 83 0.80 4.67 -15.47
CA VAL A 83 0.15 4.34 -16.75
C VAL A 83 -1.26 4.91 -16.81
N ILE A 84 -2.11 4.61 -15.81
CA ILE A 84 -3.51 5.06 -15.74
C ILE A 84 -3.83 5.47 -14.30
N PRO A 85 -3.71 6.75 -13.92
CA PRO A 85 -3.99 7.17 -12.56
C PRO A 85 -5.46 6.92 -12.19
N LEU A 86 -5.69 6.41 -10.98
CA LEU A 86 -7.01 6.20 -10.42
C LEU A 86 -7.41 7.48 -9.70
N ASN A 87 -8.58 7.99 -10.08
CA ASN A 87 -9.21 9.10 -9.40
C ASN A 87 -10.43 8.62 -8.62
N ARG A 88 -11.03 9.53 -7.86
CA ARG A 88 -12.17 9.21 -6.98
C ARG A 88 -13.40 8.69 -7.73
N LYS A 89 -13.63 9.15 -8.96
CA LYS A 89 -14.75 8.67 -9.77
C LYS A 89 -14.57 7.18 -10.07
N LEU A 90 -13.38 6.80 -10.55
CA LEU A 90 -13.04 5.40 -10.83
C LEU A 90 -13.11 4.55 -9.56
N ILE A 91 -12.62 5.03 -8.42
CA ILE A 91 -12.69 4.29 -7.15
C ILE A 91 -14.13 4.04 -6.72
N LYS A 92 -15.03 5.03 -6.83
CA LYS A 92 -16.46 4.84 -6.53
C LYS A 92 -17.06 3.74 -7.41
N GLU A 93 -16.72 3.73 -8.71
CA GLU A 93 -17.18 2.71 -9.65
C GLU A 93 -16.59 1.32 -9.33
N ILE A 94 -15.30 1.23 -8.98
CA ILE A 94 -14.65 -0.01 -8.52
C ILE A 94 -15.35 -0.57 -7.28
N LYS A 95 -15.60 0.26 -6.26
CA LYS A 95 -16.28 -0.17 -5.03
C LYS A 95 -17.70 -0.65 -5.30
N LEU A 96 -18.43 0.00 -6.20
CA LEU A 96 -19.77 -0.44 -6.62
C LEU A 96 -19.73 -1.76 -7.39
N ALA A 97 -18.74 -1.93 -8.27
CA ALA A 97 -18.54 -3.16 -9.03
C ALA A 97 -18.17 -4.33 -8.12
N LEU A 98 -17.27 -4.14 -7.15
CA LEU A 98 -16.86 -5.14 -6.17
C LEU A 98 -18.04 -5.71 -5.37
N LYS A 99 -18.97 -4.84 -4.95
CA LYS A 99 -20.20 -5.28 -4.24
C LYS A 99 -21.09 -6.20 -5.06
N ARG A 100 -20.97 -6.14 -6.39
CA ARG A 100 -21.80 -6.89 -7.34
C ARG A 100 -21.04 -8.03 -8.02
N SER A 101 -19.72 -8.04 -7.92
CA SER A 101 -18.88 -9.04 -8.56
C SER A 101 -18.89 -10.34 -7.77
N ARG A 102 -18.83 -11.46 -8.49
CA ARG A 102 -18.44 -12.74 -7.92
C ARG A 102 -16.92 -12.84 -7.99
N LEU A 103 -16.33 -13.43 -6.96
CA LEU A 103 -14.91 -13.80 -6.94
C LEU A 103 -14.57 -14.61 -8.20
N LYS A 104 -13.54 -14.17 -8.93
CA LYS A 104 -13.13 -14.78 -10.20
C LYS A 104 -11.83 -15.56 -10.11
N GLY A 105 -10.97 -15.21 -9.17
CA GLY A 105 -9.67 -15.85 -9.02
C GLY A 105 -9.13 -15.78 -7.61
N ILE A 106 -8.05 -16.51 -7.43
CA ILE A 106 -7.26 -16.58 -6.20
C ILE A 106 -5.81 -16.31 -6.59
N ILE A 107 -5.10 -15.57 -5.76
CA ILE A 107 -3.64 -15.40 -5.86
C ILE A 107 -2.97 -15.96 -4.61
N ASP A 108 -1.75 -16.47 -4.77
CA ASP A 108 -0.90 -16.83 -3.65
C ASP A 108 0.28 -15.86 -3.59
N ILE A 109 0.33 -15.09 -2.51
CA ILE A 109 1.41 -14.15 -2.24
C ILE A 109 2.38 -14.83 -1.27
N THR A 110 3.58 -15.11 -1.75
CA THR A 110 4.67 -15.59 -0.89
C THR A 110 5.18 -14.41 -0.07
N ILE A 111 5.17 -14.55 1.26
CA ILE A 111 5.69 -13.53 2.16
C ILE A 111 7.18 -13.78 2.34
N GLU A 112 8.00 -12.85 1.88
CA GLU A 112 9.42 -12.83 2.16
C GLU A 112 9.63 -12.20 3.54
N SER A 113 10.10 -12.98 4.51
CA SER A 113 10.32 -12.55 5.90
C SER A 113 11.71 -11.98 6.15
N ARG A 114 12.42 -11.62 5.09
CA ARG A 114 13.76 -11.04 5.16
C ARG A 114 13.88 -9.91 4.16
N GLU A 115 14.47 -8.84 4.62
CA GLU A 115 14.97 -7.79 3.77
C GLU A 115 16.13 -8.28 2.87
N ASN A 116 16.17 -7.74 1.65
CA ASN A 116 17.33 -7.84 0.78
C ASN A 116 18.17 -6.55 0.88
N GLU A 117 19.21 -6.58 1.70
CA GLU A 117 20.07 -5.42 1.97
C GLU A 117 20.81 -4.90 0.72
N ALA A 118 21.09 -5.76 -0.27
CA ALA A 118 21.80 -5.38 -1.49
C ALA A 118 21.04 -4.33 -2.34
N PHE A 119 19.74 -4.16 -2.09
CA PHE A 119 18.96 -3.09 -2.67
C PHE A 119 19.49 -1.69 -2.27
N TRP A 120 19.89 -1.52 -1.01
CA TRP A 120 20.39 -0.27 -0.46
C TRP A 120 21.83 0.06 -0.85
N ASP A 121 22.48 -0.78 -1.66
CA ASP A 121 23.77 -0.40 -2.24
C ASP A 121 23.58 0.52 -3.46
N ASN A 122 22.39 0.50 -4.08
CA ASN A 122 22.14 1.16 -5.37
C ASN A 122 21.16 2.35 -5.30
N TRP A 123 20.45 2.52 -4.17
CA TRP A 123 19.38 3.54 -4.01
C TRP A 123 19.85 4.99 -4.23
N ALA A 124 21.09 5.33 -3.85
CA ALA A 124 21.63 6.69 -3.95
C ALA A 124 21.68 7.24 -5.38
N SER A 125 21.54 6.37 -6.40
CA SER A 125 21.53 6.76 -7.82
C SER A 125 20.14 7.15 -8.34
N TRP A 126 19.08 6.98 -7.55
CA TRP A 126 17.70 7.15 -8.00
C TRP A 126 17.19 8.59 -7.77
N LYS A 127 16.35 9.09 -8.68
CA LYS A 127 15.74 10.43 -8.60
C LYS A 127 14.26 10.33 -8.20
N TYR A 128 13.89 11.03 -7.14
CA TYR A 128 12.66 10.77 -6.37
C TYR A 128 11.42 11.59 -6.75
N GLU A 129 11.57 12.72 -7.44
CA GLU A 129 10.55 13.78 -7.43
C GLU A 129 9.22 13.48 -8.14
N ASN A 130 9.03 12.32 -8.78
CA ASN A 130 7.77 11.98 -9.47
C ASN A 130 7.34 10.50 -9.37
N GLN A 131 7.94 9.73 -8.45
CA GLN A 131 7.72 8.28 -8.41
C GLN A 131 6.50 7.86 -7.59
N LEU A 132 5.95 8.75 -6.76
CA LEU A 132 4.82 8.49 -5.87
C LEU A 132 3.92 9.73 -5.78
N ARG A 133 2.62 9.55 -6.02
CA ARG A 133 1.59 10.55 -5.76
C ARG A 133 0.52 9.97 -4.83
N ILE A 134 0.31 10.65 -3.71
CA ILE A 134 -0.69 10.30 -2.71
C ILE A 134 -1.81 11.33 -2.78
N ASP A 135 -3.03 10.88 -3.06
CA ASP A 135 -4.22 11.70 -2.88
C ASP A 135 -4.96 11.17 -1.63
N ALA A 136 -4.95 11.93 -0.53
CA ALA A 136 -5.60 11.59 0.74
C ALA A 136 -6.81 12.51 1.03
N GLU A 137 -7.88 11.93 1.55
CA GLU A 137 -9.02 12.60 2.15
C GLU A 137 -9.53 11.79 3.34
N LYS A 138 -10.37 12.44 4.17
CA LYS A 138 -10.97 11.97 5.43
C LYS A 138 -11.32 10.47 5.56
N ASP A 139 -11.57 9.77 4.45
CA ASP A 139 -11.99 8.36 4.42
C ASP A 139 -11.34 7.52 3.30
N LEU A 140 -10.45 8.11 2.49
CA LEU A 140 -9.92 7.49 1.28
C LEU A 140 -8.51 7.97 0.98
N VAL A 141 -7.65 7.02 0.68
CA VAL A 141 -6.28 7.24 0.27
C VAL A 141 -6.03 6.52 -1.04
N ILE A 142 -5.35 7.22 -1.96
CA ILE A 142 -5.00 6.70 -3.28
C ILE A 142 -3.49 6.84 -3.49
N PHE A 143 -2.80 5.72 -3.67
CA PHE A 143 -1.40 5.67 -4.07
C PHE A 143 -1.31 5.45 -5.57
N ASN A 144 -1.08 6.55 -6.28
CA ASN A 144 -0.66 6.54 -7.67
C ASN A 144 0.88 6.45 -7.69
N SER A 145 1.41 5.23 -7.67
CA SER A 145 2.87 5.01 -7.66
C SER A 145 3.38 4.52 -9.02
N SER A 146 4.63 4.79 -9.34
CA SER A 146 5.32 4.13 -10.46
C SER A 146 5.80 2.73 -10.05
N ARG A 147 6.30 1.92 -11.00
CA ARG A 147 6.99 0.67 -10.65
C ARG A 147 8.18 0.89 -9.73
N LEU A 148 9.02 1.90 -10.00
CA LEU A 148 10.15 2.23 -9.14
C LEU A 148 9.69 2.66 -7.73
N GLY A 149 8.60 3.42 -7.64
CA GLY A 149 8.02 3.83 -6.36
C GLY A 149 7.46 2.65 -5.56
N LEU A 150 6.81 1.69 -6.21
CA LEU A 150 6.33 0.46 -5.57
C LEU A 150 7.49 -0.42 -5.09
N GLU A 151 8.55 -0.53 -5.88
CA GLU A 151 9.76 -1.28 -5.52
C GLU A 151 10.42 -0.67 -4.27
N LEU A 152 10.57 0.66 -4.24
CA LEU A 152 11.05 1.39 -3.07
C LEU A 152 10.22 1.11 -1.82
N LEU A 153 8.89 1.24 -1.91
CA LEU A 153 8.00 0.99 -0.79
C LEU A 153 8.09 -0.46 -0.29
N THR A 154 8.25 -1.44 -1.19
CA THR A 154 8.51 -2.84 -0.81
C THR A 154 9.73 -2.95 0.08
N HIS A 155 10.86 -2.38 -0.35
CA HIS A 155 12.10 -2.48 0.41
C HIS A 155 12.07 -1.69 1.72
N SER A 156 11.43 -0.51 1.74
CA SER A 156 11.20 0.24 2.98
C SER A 156 10.39 -0.57 4.00
N CYS A 157 9.30 -1.22 3.58
CA CYS A 157 8.50 -2.06 4.46
C CYS A 157 9.30 -3.25 5.00
N SER A 158 10.04 -3.95 4.14
CA SER A 158 10.88 -5.08 4.54
C SER A 158 11.98 -4.66 5.52
N HIS A 159 12.60 -3.49 5.29
CA HIS A 159 13.61 -2.95 6.19
C HIS A 159 13.06 -2.67 7.58
N LEU A 160 11.92 -1.98 7.65
CA LEU A 160 11.25 -1.66 8.91
C LEU A 160 10.86 -2.92 9.68
N ALA A 161 10.41 -3.96 8.97
CA ALA A 161 10.08 -5.25 9.55
C ALA A 161 11.31 -5.99 10.09
N SER A 162 12.41 -6.04 9.31
CA SER A 162 13.65 -6.76 9.67
C SER A 162 14.46 -6.08 10.78
N SER A 163 14.50 -4.75 10.79
CA SER A 163 15.34 -3.97 11.71
C SER A 163 14.71 -3.73 13.08
N PHE A 164 13.41 -4.03 13.25
CA PHE A 164 12.60 -3.56 14.38
C PHE A 164 12.67 -2.04 14.60
N ALA A 165 13.18 -1.28 13.61
CA ALA A 165 13.35 0.18 13.70
C ALA A 165 12.01 0.92 13.77
N GLY A 166 10.89 0.21 13.54
CA GLY A 166 9.55 0.69 13.84
C GLY A 166 9.32 1.15 15.30
N HIS A 167 10.21 0.80 16.24
CA HIS A 167 10.17 1.28 17.63
C HIS A 167 11.15 2.43 17.95
N SER A 168 11.97 2.88 17.00
CA SER A 168 13.01 3.90 17.27
C SER A 168 13.13 4.89 16.12
N HIS A 169 12.15 5.79 16.06
CA HIS A 169 12.15 7.07 15.34
C HIS A 169 11.88 7.03 13.82
N PHE A 170 10.65 7.37 13.45
CA PHE A 170 10.39 8.17 12.24
C PHE A 170 10.60 9.65 12.61
N ASN A 171 11.63 10.29 12.06
CA ASN A 171 11.86 11.71 12.32
C ASN A 171 10.93 12.57 11.43
N TRP A 172 10.54 13.72 11.96
CA TRP A 172 9.62 14.71 11.37
C TRP A 172 10.10 15.33 10.04
N TYR A 173 11.31 15.00 9.58
CA TYR A 173 11.94 15.58 8.38
C TYR A 173 11.84 14.70 7.14
N SER A 174 10.95 13.70 7.12
CA SER A 174 10.59 13.01 5.87
C SER A 174 10.00 14.02 4.89
N THR A 175 10.87 14.58 4.07
CA THR A 175 10.56 15.53 3.00
C THR A 175 9.74 14.84 1.92
N SER A 176 9.13 15.61 1.02
CA SER A 176 8.42 15.13 -0.19
C SER A 176 9.26 14.23 -1.12
N SER A 177 10.55 14.05 -0.82
CA SER A 177 11.52 13.20 -1.52
C SER A 177 11.84 11.88 -0.78
N SER A 178 11.26 11.64 0.39
CA SER A 178 11.52 10.44 1.17
C SER A 178 10.50 9.33 0.86
N PRO A 179 10.93 8.12 0.43
CA PRO A 179 10.08 6.94 0.38
C PRO A 179 9.64 6.45 1.78
N GLU A 180 10.11 7.09 2.86
CA GLU A 180 9.80 6.77 4.27
C GLU A 180 8.52 7.45 4.79
N LEU A 181 7.92 8.38 4.05
CA LEU A 181 6.56 8.81 4.35
C LEU A 181 5.62 7.65 4.05
N ILE A 182 5.05 7.04 5.10
CA ILE A 182 3.67 6.50 5.19
C ILE A 182 3.46 5.53 6.37
N ILE A 183 4.50 5.03 7.05
CA ILE A 183 4.33 3.99 8.09
C ILE A 183 4.74 4.55 9.45
N ARG A 184 3.85 5.28 10.13
CA ARG A 184 4.10 5.66 11.53
C ARG A 184 3.45 4.61 12.42
N ASN A 185 4.25 3.75 13.06
CA ASN A 185 3.76 2.78 14.04
C ASN A 185 3.40 3.45 15.38
N PHE A 186 2.17 3.26 15.87
CA PHE A 186 1.90 3.28 17.29
C PHE A 186 2.38 1.96 17.91
N ALA A 187 3.57 2.00 18.50
CA ALA A 187 3.98 0.98 19.46
C ALA A 187 3.01 1.00 20.65
N ARG A 188 2.18 -0.03 20.77
CA ARG A 188 1.60 -0.43 22.06
C ARG A 188 2.75 -0.92 22.96
N ASN A 189 3.23 -0.05 23.83
CA ASN A 189 3.85 -0.47 25.08
C ASN A 189 2.78 -0.34 26.16
N ASP A 190 2.39 -1.49 26.72
CA ASP A 190 1.64 -1.75 27.96
C ASP A 190 0.37 -0.92 28.28
#